data_AF-A0A7V4ULS2-F1
#
_entry.id   AF-A0A7V4ULS2-F1
#
_cell.length_a   1.000
_cell.length_b   1.000
_cell.length_c   1.000
_cell.angle_alpha   90.00
_cell.angle_beta   90.00
_cell.angle_gamma   90.00
#
_symmetry.space_group_name_H-M   'P 1'
#
loop_
_entity.id
_entity.type
_entity.pdbx_description
1 polymer ?
#
loop_
_entity_poly.entity_id
_entity_poly.type
_entity_poly.pdbx_seq_one_letter_code
_entity_poly.pdbx_strand_id
1 'polypeptide(L)'
;MIQDGYLIKENIRYAGYKSARVNESYVGYDVIGNQFLDILPISITPETYIQFKIDEMGINEKTPASPEYTNDWQYLMLTFNEGLGIQYSLDQFIDMGAKVVYLTFNPNLIIMDNLYNLFEKAGISIPPAGLILRNIAFVQQLSILDTNSTIEHRQRMKIDSLRIIEGKRQ
;
A
#
# COMPACT_ATOMS: atom_id res chain seq x y z
N MET A 1 13.81 -6.19 -3.68
CA MET A 1 14.82 -6.35 -4.76
C MET A 1 14.10 -6.47 -6.09
N ILE A 2 14.72 -6.04 -7.20
CA ILE A 2 14.19 -6.33 -8.53
C ILE A 2 14.73 -7.69 -8.99
N GLN A 3 13.85 -8.61 -9.37
CA GLN A 3 14.21 -9.92 -9.89
C GLN A 3 13.26 -10.28 -11.04
N ASP A 4 13.82 -10.64 -12.20
CA ASP A 4 13.07 -11.07 -13.38
C ASP A 4 11.97 -10.07 -13.81
N GLY A 5 12.23 -8.77 -13.64
CA GLY A 5 11.28 -7.70 -13.93
C GLY A 5 10.27 -7.38 -12.82
N TYR A 6 10.29 -8.11 -11.70
CA TYR A 6 9.39 -7.90 -10.56
C TYR A 6 10.09 -7.20 -9.40
N LEU A 7 9.37 -6.33 -8.70
CA LEU A 7 9.76 -5.92 -7.36
C LEU A 7 9.31 -6.98 -6.35
N ILE A 8 10.28 -7.71 -5.81
CA ILE A 8 10.10 -8.71 -4.76
C ILE A 8 10.38 -8.07 -3.39
N LYS A 9 9.40 -8.14 -2.49
CA LYS A 9 9.55 -7.73 -1.09
C LYS A 9 9.30 -8.92 -0.18
N GLU A 10 10.22 -9.12 0.76
CA GLU A 10 10.10 -10.12 1.81
C GLU A 10 10.34 -9.47 3.17
N ASN A 11 9.48 -9.77 4.14
CA ASN A 11 9.63 -9.32 5.52
C ASN A 11 9.55 -10.54 6.43
N ILE A 12 10.64 -10.82 7.14
CA ILE A 12 10.83 -12.07 7.88
C ILE A 12 11.02 -11.77 9.36
N ARG A 13 10.17 -12.38 10.20
CA ARG A 13 10.42 -12.60 11.62
C ARG A 13 10.82 -14.06 11.81
N TYR A 14 12.07 -14.30 12.15
CA TYR A 14 12.59 -15.63 12.45
C TYR A 14 11.98 -16.19 13.76
N ALA A 15 11.92 -17.51 13.86
CA ALA A 15 11.53 -18.20 15.09
C ALA A 15 12.44 -17.75 16.26
N GLY A 16 11.85 -17.64 17.46
CA GLY A 16 12.53 -17.13 18.65
C GLY A 16 12.53 -15.60 18.78
N TYR A 17 12.10 -14.85 17.76
CA TYR A 17 12.01 -13.39 17.82
C TYR A 17 10.57 -12.93 18.06
N LYS A 18 10.42 -11.80 18.76
CA LYS A 18 9.15 -11.09 18.97
C LYS A 18 9.12 -9.66 18.44
N SER A 19 10.28 -9.12 18.07
CA SER A 19 10.44 -7.73 17.65
C SER A 19 9.62 -7.41 16.39
N ALA A 20 9.13 -6.17 16.30
CA ALA A 20 8.50 -5.66 15.10
C ALA A 20 9.44 -5.77 13.88
N ARG A 21 8.86 -5.97 12.70
CA ARG A 21 9.60 -6.00 11.42
C ARG A 21 8.84 -5.20 10.39
N VAL A 22 9.49 -4.22 9.78
CA VAL A 22 8.91 -3.35 8.76
C VAL A 22 9.78 -3.44 7.51
N ASN A 23 9.15 -3.70 6.37
CA ASN A 23 9.77 -3.60 5.05
C ASN A 23 8.90 -2.71 4.18
N GLU A 24 9.29 -1.44 4.08
CA GLU A 24 8.61 -0.44 3.28
C GLU A 24 9.46 -0.08 2.05
N SER A 25 8.79 0.13 0.93
CA SER A 25 9.38 0.77 -0.24
C SER A 25 8.42 1.86 -0.68
N TYR A 26 8.90 3.09 -0.80
CA TYR A 26 8.07 4.22 -1.14
C TYR A 26 8.72 5.10 -2.20
N VAL A 27 7.86 5.80 -2.93
CA VAL A 27 8.13 6.82 -3.95
C VAL A 27 7.33 8.03 -3.47
N GLY A 28 7.99 9.10 -3.02
CA GLY A 28 7.31 10.14 -2.28
C GLY A 28 8.02 11.47 -2.19
N TYR A 29 7.23 12.54 -2.05
CA TYR A 29 7.69 13.92 -1.83
C TYR A 29 8.10 14.19 -0.38
N ASP A 30 7.53 13.45 0.59
CA ASP A 30 7.66 13.73 2.03
C ASP A 30 8.94 13.16 2.66
N VAL A 31 10.02 13.00 1.88
CA VAL A 31 11.28 12.45 2.37
C VAL A 31 12.14 13.56 2.96
N ILE A 32 12.59 13.36 4.20
CA ILE A 32 13.56 14.23 4.85
C ILE A 32 14.84 14.26 4.00
N GLY A 33 15.14 15.43 3.43
CA GLY A 33 16.48 15.74 2.91
C GLY A 33 16.61 16.09 1.42
N ASN A 34 15.53 16.23 0.64
CA ASN A 34 15.59 16.61 -0.79
C ASN A 34 16.55 15.74 -1.65
N GLN A 35 16.92 14.53 -1.21
CA GLN A 35 17.99 13.76 -1.86
C GLN A 35 17.54 13.01 -3.13
N PHE A 36 16.24 12.99 -3.42
CA PHE A 36 15.70 12.34 -4.60
C PHE A 36 14.69 13.25 -5.30
N LEU A 37 14.96 13.56 -6.58
CA LEU A 37 13.99 14.15 -7.50
C LEU A 37 13.13 13.01 -8.03
N ASP A 38 11.95 12.86 -7.45
CA ASP A 38 10.93 11.95 -7.94
C ASP A 38 9.91 12.73 -8.79
N ILE A 39 9.04 12.03 -9.51
CA ILE A 39 7.95 12.65 -10.28
C ILE A 39 6.91 13.32 -9.36
N LEU A 40 6.90 12.97 -8.07
CA LEU A 40 5.95 13.46 -7.08
C LEU A 40 6.38 14.82 -6.47
N PRO A 41 5.42 15.69 -6.12
CA PRO A 41 3.98 15.46 -6.17
C PRO A 41 3.42 15.67 -7.58
N ILE A 42 2.37 14.92 -7.93
CA ILE A 42 1.63 15.12 -9.19
C ILE A 42 0.19 15.50 -8.93
N SER A 43 -0.33 16.43 -9.74
CA SER A 43 -1.76 16.71 -9.78
C SER A 43 -2.51 15.54 -10.43
N ILE A 44 -3.59 15.14 -9.78
CA ILE A 44 -4.50 14.09 -10.24
C ILE A 44 -5.74 14.78 -10.77
N THR A 45 -6.19 14.37 -11.94
CA THR A 45 -7.39 14.88 -12.60
C THR A 45 -8.54 13.89 -12.42
N PRO A 46 -9.79 14.32 -12.69
CA PRO A 46 -10.93 13.39 -12.80
C PRO A 46 -10.72 12.27 -13.82
N GLU A 47 -9.80 12.44 -14.77
CA GLU A 47 -9.47 11.47 -15.81
C GLU A 47 -8.23 10.61 -15.48
N THR A 48 -7.65 10.77 -14.28
CA THR A 48 -6.49 9.99 -13.85
C THR A 48 -6.89 8.63 -13.25
N TYR A 49 -6.18 7.59 -13.65
CA TYR A 49 -6.32 6.22 -13.16
C TYR A 49 -5.03 5.74 -12.50
N ILE A 50 -5.17 4.89 -11.48
CA ILE A 50 -4.10 3.98 -11.09
C ILE A 50 -4.30 2.66 -11.83
N GLN A 51 -3.21 2.12 -12.38
CA GLN A 51 -3.15 0.75 -12.87
C GLN A 51 -2.04 0.01 -12.15
N PHE A 52 -2.31 -1.14 -11.55
CA PHE A 52 -1.28 -1.97 -10.93
C PHE A 52 -1.54 -3.45 -11.10
N LYS A 53 -0.48 -4.25 -10.94
CA LYS A 53 -0.54 -5.71 -10.87
C LYS A 53 0.41 -6.20 -9.78
N ILE A 54 -0.19 -6.83 -8.78
CA ILE A 54 0.51 -7.52 -7.69
C ILE A 54 0.17 -9.00 -7.85
N ASP A 55 1.16 -9.79 -8.26
CA ASP A 55 1.00 -11.22 -8.54
C ASP A 55 0.86 -12.03 -7.24
N GLU A 56 1.51 -11.56 -6.19
CA GLU A 56 1.53 -12.25 -4.89
C GLU A 56 1.49 -11.22 -3.77
N MET A 57 0.62 -11.42 -2.79
CA MET A 57 0.65 -10.76 -1.49
C MET A 57 0.18 -11.78 -0.46
N GLY A 58 0.99 -12.08 0.55
CA GLY A 58 0.63 -13.14 1.48
C GLY A 58 1.63 -13.33 2.60
N ILE A 59 1.22 -14.10 3.60
CA ILE A 59 2.04 -14.54 4.71
C ILE A 59 1.90 -16.05 4.83
N ASN A 60 2.99 -16.75 5.13
CA ASN A 60 2.96 -18.21 5.29
C ASN A 60 2.04 -18.65 6.45
N GLU A 61 2.00 -17.88 7.53
CA GLU A 61 1.11 -18.12 8.68
C GLU A 61 0.75 -16.80 9.34
N LYS A 62 -0.56 -16.58 9.56
CA LYS A 62 -1.08 -15.39 10.27
C LYS A 62 -0.41 -15.27 11.63
N THR A 63 -0.07 -14.05 12.00
CA THR A 63 0.52 -13.82 13.32
C THR A 63 -0.56 -13.90 14.41
N PRO A 64 -0.26 -14.46 15.58
CA PRO A 64 -1.21 -14.45 16.70
C PRO A 64 -1.64 -13.02 17.02
N ALA A 65 -2.94 -12.79 17.10
CA ALA A 65 -3.56 -11.52 17.46
C ALA A 65 -4.85 -11.78 18.24
N SER A 66 -5.25 -10.80 19.05
CA SER A 66 -6.58 -10.82 19.68
C SER A 66 -7.69 -10.87 18.61
N PRO A 67 -8.87 -11.41 18.92
CA PRO A 67 -10.01 -11.39 17.99
C PRO A 67 -10.23 -9.98 17.42
N GLU A 68 -10.52 -9.90 16.12
CA GLU A 68 -10.73 -8.64 15.36
C GLU A 68 -9.47 -7.82 15.05
N TYR A 69 -8.29 -8.25 15.53
CA TYR A 69 -7.02 -7.60 15.20
C TYR A 69 -6.15 -8.47 14.29
N THR A 70 -5.20 -7.83 13.61
CA THR A 70 -4.09 -8.52 12.92
C THR A 70 -2.77 -7.91 13.37
N ASN A 71 -1.73 -8.75 13.40
CA ASN A 71 -0.36 -8.32 13.66
C ASN A 71 0.52 -8.42 12.40
N ASP A 72 -0.10 -8.67 11.24
CA ASP A 72 0.55 -8.83 9.96
C ASP A 72 -0.18 -8.00 8.90
N TRP A 73 0.35 -6.83 8.58
CA TRP A 73 -0.22 -5.95 7.55
C TRP A 73 0.61 -5.98 6.28
N GLN A 74 -0.10 -6.02 5.14
CA GLN A 74 0.49 -5.84 3.82
C GLN A 74 -0.46 -5.03 2.95
N TYR A 75 0.04 -3.95 2.36
CA TYR A 75 -0.79 -3.06 1.55
C TYR A 75 0.02 -2.20 0.58
N LEU A 76 -0.66 -1.75 -0.47
CA LEU A 76 -0.27 -0.61 -1.30
C LEU A 76 -1.01 0.62 -0.78
N MET A 77 -0.28 1.69 -0.46
CA MET A 77 -0.82 2.96 0.00
C MET A 77 -0.55 4.07 -1.01
N LEU A 78 -1.59 4.83 -1.35
CA LEU A 78 -1.50 6.11 -2.03
C LEU A 78 -1.86 7.21 -1.02
N THR A 79 -0.98 8.19 -0.85
CA THR A 79 -1.22 9.34 0.04
C THR A 79 -1.32 10.62 -0.77
N PHE A 80 -2.37 11.39 -0.51
CA PHE A 80 -2.66 12.64 -1.18
C PHE A 80 -2.57 13.83 -0.21
N ASN A 81 -2.80 15.04 -0.71
CA ASN A 81 -2.98 16.24 0.12
C ASN A 81 -4.11 16.09 1.15
N GLU A 82 -4.03 16.87 2.24
CA GLU A 82 -5.06 16.96 3.29
C GLU A 82 -5.41 15.66 4.02
N GLY A 83 -4.51 14.68 4.00
CA GLY A 83 -4.67 13.39 4.68
C GLY A 83 -5.59 12.42 3.94
N LEU A 84 -5.93 12.70 2.68
CA LEU A 84 -6.65 11.77 1.82
C LEU A 84 -5.74 10.60 1.45
N GLY A 85 -6.31 9.39 1.38
CA GLY A 85 -5.54 8.20 1.03
C GLY A 85 -6.37 7.09 0.40
N ILE A 86 -5.70 6.16 -0.25
CA ILE A 86 -6.28 4.93 -0.77
C ILE A 86 -5.36 3.77 -0.37
N GLN A 87 -5.91 2.76 0.29
CA GLN A 87 -5.21 1.57 0.74
C GLN A 87 -5.76 0.32 0.07
N TYR A 88 -4.91 -0.39 -0.66
CA TYR A 88 -5.21 -1.70 -1.25
C TYR A 88 -4.56 -2.82 -0.44
N SER A 89 -5.36 -3.79 0.02
CA SER A 89 -4.90 -4.98 0.75
C SER A 89 -5.73 -6.22 0.34
N LEU A 90 -5.44 -7.40 0.89
CA LEU A 90 -6.28 -8.59 0.68
C LEU A 90 -7.39 -8.70 1.72
N ASP A 91 -7.07 -8.38 2.97
CA ASP A 91 -7.96 -8.48 4.15
C ASP A 91 -7.35 -7.81 5.40
N GLN A 92 -6.19 -7.14 5.29
CA GLN A 92 -5.37 -6.67 6.41
C GLN A 92 -5.18 -5.15 6.36
N PHE A 93 -6.27 -4.41 6.54
CA PHE A 93 -6.20 -2.96 6.55
C PHE A 93 -5.61 -2.42 7.86
N ILE A 94 -4.85 -1.33 7.76
CA ILE A 94 -4.57 -0.45 8.89
C ILE A 94 -5.59 0.67 8.86
N ASP A 95 -6.35 0.87 9.95
CA ASP A 95 -7.20 2.05 10.09
C ASP A 95 -6.32 3.30 10.19
N MET A 96 -6.36 4.09 9.11
CA MET A 96 -5.67 5.35 8.94
C MET A 96 -6.65 6.54 8.97
N GLY A 97 -7.89 6.31 9.41
CA GLY A 97 -8.92 7.32 9.60
C GLY A 97 -9.93 7.43 8.45
N ALA A 98 -10.91 8.31 8.66
CA ALA A 98 -12.10 8.45 7.80
C ALA A 98 -11.85 9.08 6.41
N LYS A 99 -10.63 9.55 6.14
CA LYS A 99 -10.24 10.16 4.86
C LYS A 99 -9.58 9.16 3.90
N VAL A 100 -9.56 7.88 4.26
CA VAL A 100 -8.88 6.82 3.52
C VAL A 100 -9.91 5.87 2.93
N VAL A 101 -9.79 5.60 1.63
CA VAL A 101 -10.56 4.56 0.95
C VAL A 101 -9.84 3.22 1.14
N TYR A 102 -10.55 2.20 1.59
CA TYR A 102 -10.02 0.85 1.79
C TYR A 102 -10.59 -0.10 0.74
N LEU A 103 -9.72 -0.73 -0.04
CA LEU A 103 -10.09 -1.57 -1.17
C LEU A 103 -9.41 -2.93 -1.08
N THR A 104 -10.16 -3.99 -1.35
CA THR A 104 -9.56 -5.29 -1.63
C THR A 104 -9.24 -5.44 -3.10
N PHE A 105 -8.29 -6.29 -3.44
CA PHE A 105 -7.99 -6.66 -4.81
C PHE A 105 -7.69 -8.16 -4.92
N ASN A 106 -7.79 -8.70 -6.13
CA ASN A 106 -7.42 -10.09 -6.40
C ASN A 106 -5.99 -10.12 -6.97
N PRO A 107 -5.05 -10.83 -6.34
CA PRO A 107 -3.71 -11.02 -6.88
C PRO A 107 -3.75 -11.62 -8.29
N ASN A 108 -2.70 -11.37 -9.07
CA ASN A 108 -2.53 -11.77 -10.47
C ASN A 108 -3.48 -11.09 -11.49
N LEU A 109 -4.41 -10.24 -11.05
CA LEU A 109 -5.19 -9.41 -11.95
C LEU A 109 -4.55 -8.03 -12.13
N ILE A 110 -4.77 -7.44 -13.32
CA ILE A 110 -4.53 -6.02 -13.52
C ILE A 110 -5.71 -5.27 -12.92
N ILE A 111 -5.41 -4.43 -11.93
CA ILE A 111 -6.37 -3.52 -11.32
C ILE A 111 -6.23 -2.17 -12.01
N MET A 112 -7.36 -1.55 -12.35
CA MET A 112 -7.40 -0.23 -12.95
C MET A 112 -8.57 0.57 -12.38
N ASP A 113 -8.26 1.57 -11.57
CA ASP A 113 -9.27 2.37 -10.87
C ASP A 113 -9.09 3.86 -11.17
N ASN A 114 -10.21 4.56 -11.34
CA ASN A 114 -10.22 6.01 -11.42
C ASN A 114 -10.15 6.61 -10.01
N LEU A 115 -9.14 7.45 -9.75
CA LEU A 115 -8.84 7.92 -8.40
C LEU A 115 -9.94 8.84 -7.84
N TYR A 116 -10.54 9.70 -8.66
CA TYR A 116 -11.65 10.58 -8.24
C TYR A 116 -12.90 9.76 -7.89
N ASN A 117 -13.27 8.81 -8.75
CA ASN A 117 -14.45 7.96 -8.55
C ASN A 117 -14.35 7.12 -7.27
N LEU A 118 -13.14 6.74 -6.83
CA LEU A 118 -12.95 6.02 -5.58
C LEU A 118 -13.34 6.85 -4.36
N PHE A 119 -12.90 8.11 -4.30
CA PHE A 119 -13.29 9.03 -3.22
C PHE A 119 -14.79 9.37 -3.28
N GLU A 120 -15.33 9.61 -4.47
CA GLU A 120 -16.77 9.88 -4.66
C GLU A 120 -17.64 8.72 -4.16
N LYS A 121 -17.32 7.48 -4.56
CA LYS A 121 -18.04 6.28 -4.10
C LYS A 121 -17.95 6.06 -2.59
N ALA A 122 -16.83 6.45 -1.98
CA ALA A 122 -16.64 6.39 -0.54
C ALA A 122 -17.33 7.54 0.21
N GLY A 123 -17.92 8.51 -0.48
CA GLY A 123 -18.52 9.70 0.13
C GLY A 123 -17.49 10.64 0.76
N ILE A 124 -16.23 10.58 0.32
CA ILE A 124 -15.13 11.40 0.85
C ILE A 124 -14.95 12.60 -0.08
N SER A 125 -15.14 13.80 0.46
CA SER A 125 -15.00 15.04 -0.31
C SER A 125 -13.55 15.29 -0.73
N ILE A 126 -13.36 15.57 -2.02
CA ILE A 126 -12.11 16.07 -2.58
C ILE A 126 -12.05 17.59 -2.38
N PRO A 127 -10.92 18.15 -1.91
CA PRO A 127 -10.80 19.59 -1.68
C PRO A 127 -10.90 20.39 -3.00
N PRO A 128 -11.30 21.67 -2.94
CA PRO A 128 -11.39 22.53 -4.13
C PRO A 128 -10.07 22.67 -4.90
N ALA A 129 -8.93 22.53 -4.21
CA ALA A 129 -7.59 22.53 -4.81
C ALA A 129 -7.28 21.26 -5.64
N GLY A 130 -8.16 20.26 -5.61
CA GLY A 130 -7.99 18.97 -6.29
C GLY A 130 -7.18 17.95 -5.49
N LEU A 131 -6.98 16.78 -6.11
CA LEU A 131 -6.14 15.72 -5.58
C LEU A 131 -4.69 15.90 -6.02
N ILE A 132 -3.76 15.85 -5.06
CA ILE A 132 -2.32 15.90 -5.30
C ILE A 132 -1.72 14.64 -4.71
N LEU A 133 -1.22 13.73 -5.55
CA LEU A 133 -0.54 12.52 -5.09
C LEU A 133 0.84 12.88 -4.58
N ARG A 134 1.13 12.50 -3.33
CA ARG A 134 2.35 12.86 -2.61
C ARG A 134 3.24 11.67 -2.32
N ASN A 135 2.65 10.49 -2.12
CA ASN A 135 3.40 9.28 -1.79
C ASN A 135 2.70 8.03 -2.35
N ILE A 136 3.50 7.06 -2.76
CA ILE A 136 3.10 5.70 -3.11
C ILE A 136 3.99 4.76 -2.29
N ALA A 137 3.41 3.88 -1.48
CA ALA A 137 4.16 2.97 -0.63
C ALA A 137 3.67 1.53 -0.73
N PHE A 138 4.60 0.59 -0.85
CA PHE A 138 4.36 -0.83 -0.64
C PHE A 138 4.87 -1.21 0.75
N VAL A 139 3.95 -1.57 1.63
CA VAL A 139 4.25 -1.79 3.05
C VAL A 139 4.06 -3.25 3.40
N GLN A 140 5.01 -3.79 4.15
CA GLN A 140 4.88 -5.05 4.89
C GLN A 140 5.27 -4.77 6.35
N GLN A 141 4.39 -5.09 7.28
CA GLN A 141 4.62 -4.86 8.70
C GLN A 141 4.19 -6.08 9.50
N LEU A 142 5.08 -6.52 10.38
CA LEU A 142 4.80 -7.46 11.46
C LEU A 142 4.89 -6.70 12.78
N SER A 143 3.78 -6.64 13.53
CA SER A 143 3.69 -6.02 14.85
C SER A 143 4.49 -6.77 15.90
N ILE A 144 4.92 -6.08 16.96
CA ILE A 144 5.56 -6.75 18.11
C ILE A 144 4.63 -7.82 18.70
N LEU A 145 5.19 -8.95 19.12
CA LEU A 145 4.45 -10.03 19.79
C LEU A 145 4.68 -9.99 21.31
N ASP A 146 3.72 -10.48 22.07
CA ASP A 146 3.84 -10.62 23.53
C ASP A 146 4.93 -11.63 23.91
N THR A 147 4.96 -12.76 23.21
CA THR A 147 5.92 -13.84 23.38
C THR A 147 6.74 -14.07 22.11
N ASN A 148 7.86 -14.79 22.23
CA ASN A 148 8.66 -15.16 21.07
C ASN A 148 7.85 -16.03 20.13
N SER A 149 7.92 -15.76 18.82
CA SER A 149 7.28 -16.64 17.85
C SER A 149 7.92 -18.02 17.88
N THR A 150 7.09 -19.07 17.83
CA THR A 150 7.53 -20.46 17.74
C THR A 150 7.88 -20.87 16.30
N ILE A 151 7.52 -20.04 15.31
CA ILE A 151 7.73 -20.29 13.88
C ILE A 151 8.36 -19.08 13.19
N GLU A 152 8.77 -19.27 11.93
CA GLU A 152 9.11 -18.15 11.06
C GLU A 152 7.84 -17.57 10.43
N HIS A 153 7.62 -16.26 10.57
CA HIS A 153 6.61 -15.54 9.81
C HIS A 153 7.28 -14.81 8.64
N ARG A 154 6.84 -15.12 7.42
CA ARG A 154 7.37 -14.60 6.17
C ARG A 154 6.24 -13.98 5.37
N GLN A 155 6.23 -12.64 5.35
CA GLN A 155 5.41 -11.87 4.43
C GLN A 155 6.11 -11.77 3.09
N ARG A 156 5.36 -11.89 2.00
CA ARG A 156 5.86 -11.80 0.63
C ARG A 156 4.92 -10.96 -0.23
N MET A 157 5.52 -10.07 -1.02
CA MET A 157 4.84 -9.29 -2.04
C MET A 157 5.63 -9.33 -3.35
N LYS A 158 4.97 -9.72 -4.44
CA LYS A 158 5.51 -9.74 -5.80
C LYS A 158 4.76 -8.74 -6.66
N ILE A 159 5.40 -7.62 -6.96
CA ILE A 159 4.82 -6.52 -7.71
C ILE A 159 5.35 -6.57 -9.14
N ASP A 160 4.45 -6.62 -10.11
CA ASP A 160 4.75 -6.58 -11.54
C ASP A 160 4.90 -5.13 -12.00
N SER A 161 3.84 -4.35 -11.80
CA SER A 161 3.84 -2.95 -12.23
C SER A 161 2.87 -2.08 -11.44
N LEU A 162 3.18 -0.79 -11.42
CA LEU A 162 2.29 0.29 -11.01
C LEU A 162 2.47 1.45 -11.98
N ARG A 163 1.35 2.05 -12.41
CA ARG A 163 1.32 3.18 -13.32
C ARG A 163 0.23 4.15 -12.88
N ILE A 164 0.52 5.44 -12.96
CA ILE A 164 -0.49 6.49 -12.97
C ILE A 164 -0.72 6.87 -14.43
N ILE A 165 -1.98 6.82 -14.88
CA ILE A 165 -2.35 6.94 -16.28
C ILE A 165 -3.37 8.05 -16.43
N GLU A 166 -3.13 8.97 -17.35
CA GLU A 166 -4.11 9.98 -17.74
C GLU A 166 -4.98 9.45 -18.89
N GLY A 167 -6.30 9.41 -18.68
CA GLY A 167 -7.25 9.09 -19.72
C GLY A 167 -7.29 10.18 -20.80
N LYS A 168 -7.35 9.78 -22.07
CA LYS A 168 -7.65 10.75 -23.15
C LYS A 168 -9.14 11.04 -23.14
N ARG A 169 -9.53 12.31 -23.13
CA ARG A 169 -10.90 12.70 -23.50
C ARG A 169 -11.17 12.20 -24.91
N GLN A 170 -12.26 11.45 -25.07
CA GLN A 170 -12.80 11.10 -26.38
C GLN A 170 -13.52 12.30 -26.99
#